data_AF-A0A842Y0S4-F1
#
_entry.id   AF-A0A842Y0S4-F1
#
_cell.length_a   1.000
_cell.length_b   1.000
_cell.length_c   1.000
_cell.angle_alpha   90.00
_cell.angle_beta   90.00
_cell.angle_gamma   90.00
#
_symmetry.space_group_name_H-M   'P 1'
#
loop_
_entity.id
_entity.type
_entity.pdbx_description
1 polymer ?
#
loop_
_entity_poly.entity_id
_entity_poly.type
_entity_poly.pdbx_seq_one_letter_code
_entity_poly.pdbx_strand_id
1 'polypeptide(L)'
;MDIEGDAFGKIYEYFLGKFAMSEGQKGGEFFTPTSIVKLIVEIIEPYHGRIYDPACGSGGMFVQSARFVKNHKKNPGAEISVYGEEKTTETVRLCKMNLAVHGLSGDIREGNTYYEDIHKSVGRFSFVMANPPFNVDRVDKERIKDDPRFPFGIPKPDNANYLWIQVFYSALNESGRAGFIMANSASDARGSEQDIRKGLIEAGAVDVMVAVGSNFFYTVTLPCTLWFLDKGKKNTDRSYKILFIDARHIYRQIDRAHRDFLPDQLELLANIVRLYRGEELETTNGSTEMLKEKFPDGEYTDIPGMCRVATLSEIEADQFYELVKKKSRSKISRS
;
A
#
# COMPACT_ATOMS: atom_id res chain seq x y z
N MET A 1 4.79 4.27 30.69
CA MET A 1 3.83 4.10 29.59
C MET A 1 2.90 5.28 29.69
N ASP A 2 3.01 6.26 28.79
CA ASP A 2 2.23 7.49 28.87
C ASP A 2 0.82 7.23 28.32
N ILE A 3 -0.05 6.76 29.22
CA ILE A 3 -1.41 6.29 28.91
C ILE A 3 -2.26 7.47 28.38
N GLU A 4 -1.98 8.70 28.83
CA GLU A 4 -2.72 9.90 28.44
C GLU A 4 -2.45 10.30 26.98
N GLY A 5 -1.18 10.30 26.55
CA GLY A 5 -0.82 10.61 25.16
C GLY A 5 -1.36 9.60 24.14
N ASP A 6 -1.30 8.31 24.45
CA ASP A 6 -1.82 7.25 23.57
C ASP A 6 -3.36 7.26 23.50
N ALA A 7 -4.04 7.62 24.59
CA ALA A 7 -5.49 7.77 24.60
C ALA A 7 -5.94 8.96 23.74
N PHE A 8 -5.29 10.13 23.88
CA PHE A 8 -5.64 11.32 23.13
C PHE A 8 -5.44 11.13 21.61
N GLY A 9 -4.32 10.52 21.20
CA GLY A 9 -4.07 10.20 19.79
C GLY A 9 -5.13 9.28 19.18
N LYS A 10 -5.56 8.24 19.91
CA LYS A 10 -6.65 7.34 19.47
C LYS A 10 -7.99 8.06 19.35
N ILE A 11 -8.31 8.95 20.29
CA ILE A 11 -9.52 9.77 20.23
C ILE A 11 -9.48 10.70 19.01
N TYR A 12 -8.33 11.32 18.75
CA TYR A 12 -8.13 12.19 17.59
C TYR A 12 -8.36 11.42 16.28
N GLU A 13 -7.74 10.24 16.10
CA GLU A 13 -7.96 9.40 14.92
C GLU A 13 -9.41 8.94 14.78
N TYR A 14 -10.07 8.61 15.89
CA TYR A 14 -11.48 8.23 15.87
C TYR A 14 -12.36 9.36 15.32
N PHE A 15 -12.18 10.59 15.83
CA PHE A 15 -12.95 11.73 15.33
C PHE A 15 -12.59 12.09 13.89
N LEU A 16 -11.31 12.03 13.52
CA LEU A 16 -10.87 12.26 12.15
C LEU A 16 -11.53 11.29 11.17
N GLY A 17 -11.62 10.00 11.54
CA GLY A 17 -12.35 9.00 10.77
C GLY A 17 -13.86 9.29 10.71
N LYS A 18 -14.48 9.70 11.82
CA LYS A 18 -15.91 10.07 11.84
C LYS A 18 -16.21 11.29 10.97
N PHE A 19 -15.36 12.31 10.98
CA PHE A 19 -15.52 13.48 10.12
C PHE A 19 -15.43 13.10 8.63
N ALA A 20 -14.45 12.26 8.27
CA ALA A 20 -14.35 11.75 6.91
C ALA A 20 -15.58 10.95 6.46
N MET A 21 -16.19 10.18 7.36
CA MET A 21 -17.46 9.49 7.09
C MET A 21 -18.63 10.46 6.87
N SER A 22 -18.69 11.56 7.65
CA SER A 22 -19.82 12.51 7.59
C SER A 22 -19.74 13.51 6.45
N GLU A 23 -18.55 13.94 6.04
CA GLU A 23 -18.40 14.98 5.01
C GLU A 23 -18.70 14.47 3.59
N GLY A 24 -18.78 13.15 3.38
CA GLY A 24 -19.13 12.58 2.07
C GLY A 24 -18.16 13.04 0.99
N GLN A 25 -16.93 12.52 1.01
CA GLN A 25 -15.85 13.00 0.14
C GLN A 25 -16.23 12.92 -1.35
N LYS A 26 -16.31 14.09 -2.00
CA LYS A 26 -16.37 14.22 -3.46
C LYS A 26 -14.94 14.27 -3.99
N GLY A 27 -14.53 13.20 -4.67
CA GLY A 27 -13.31 13.18 -5.49
C GLY A 27 -12.10 12.56 -4.79
N GLY A 28 -11.86 11.27 -5.07
CA GLY A 28 -10.55 10.59 -5.07
C GLY A 28 -9.75 10.47 -3.77
N GLU A 29 -9.77 11.46 -2.90
CA GLU A 29 -9.05 11.52 -1.64
C GLU A 29 -9.89 10.80 -0.58
N PHE A 30 -9.54 9.56 -0.28
CA PHE A 30 -10.28 8.72 0.66
C PHE A 30 -9.56 8.69 2.01
N PHE A 31 -10.31 8.89 3.11
CA PHE A 31 -9.80 8.49 4.43
C PHE A 31 -9.52 6.99 4.42
N THR A 32 -8.25 6.63 4.57
CA THR A 32 -7.81 5.24 4.48
C THR A 32 -8.18 4.49 5.76
N PRO A 33 -8.95 3.39 5.68
CA PRO A 33 -9.31 2.60 6.86
C PRO A 33 -8.08 2.09 7.60
N THR A 34 -8.08 2.19 8.93
CA THR A 34 -6.93 1.80 9.77
C THR A 34 -6.48 0.35 9.54
N SER A 35 -7.41 -0.57 9.26
CA SER A 35 -7.10 -1.98 8.97
C SER A 35 -6.24 -2.15 7.71
N ILE A 36 -6.51 -1.37 6.66
CA ILE A 36 -5.73 -1.38 5.42
C ILE A 36 -4.35 -0.77 5.65
N VAL A 37 -4.29 0.37 6.36
CA VAL A 37 -3.02 1.02 6.70
C VAL A 37 -2.13 0.07 7.51
N LYS A 38 -2.68 -0.60 8.52
CA LYS A 38 -1.95 -1.57 9.34
C LYS A 38 -1.41 -2.72 8.50
N LEU A 39 -2.21 -3.28 7.59
CA LEU A 39 -1.73 -4.35 6.72
C LEU A 39 -0.57 -3.88 5.82
N ILE A 40 -0.63 -2.66 5.29
CA ILE A 40 0.47 -2.08 4.52
C ILE A 40 1.74 -1.99 5.38
N VAL A 41 1.61 -1.43 6.59
CA VAL A 41 2.73 -1.27 7.53
C VAL A 41 3.36 -2.61 7.91
N GLU A 42 2.54 -3.61 8.25
CA GLU A 42 3.00 -4.95 8.63
C GLU A 42 3.69 -5.69 7.47
N ILE A 43 3.40 -5.35 6.21
CA ILE A 43 4.06 -5.96 5.05
C ILE A 43 5.35 -5.24 4.66
N ILE A 44 5.42 -3.90 4.77
CA ILE A 44 6.64 -3.15 4.42
C ILE A 44 7.64 -3.11 5.58
N GLU A 45 7.16 -3.24 6.81
CA GLU A 45 7.93 -3.30 8.06
C GLU A 45 8.91 -2.14 8.24
N PRO A 46 8.41 -0.90 8.46
CA PRO A 46 9.21 0.31 8.47
C PRO A 46 10.00 0.48 9.78
N TYR A 47 10.92 -0.44 10.09
CA TYR A 47 11.66 -0.48 11.35
C TYR A 47 12.58 0.73 11.56
N HIS A 48 13.25 1.22 10.50
CA HIS A 48 14.19 2.35 10.56
C HIS A 48 14.42 3.00 9.19
N GLY A 49 14.62 4.31 9.15
CA GLY A 49 14.96 5.06 7.94
C GLY A 49 13.95 6.14 7.56
N ARG A 50 13.93 6.53 6.28
CA ARG A 50 13.11 7.64 5.79
C ARG A 50 11.80 7.12 5.20
N ILE A 51 10.67 7.58 5.72
CA ILE A 51 9.32 7.24 5.25
C ILE A 51 8.76 8.42 4.48
N TYR A 52 8.16 8.15 3.31
CA TYR A 52 7.55 9.16 2.45
C TYR A 52 6.13 8.77 2.05
N ASP A 53 5.21 9.74 2.14
CA ASP A 53 3.89 9.67 1.52
C ASP A 53 3.67 10.94 0.68
N PRO A 54 3.69 10.85 -0.67
CA PRO A 54 3.52 12.00 -1.55
C PRO A 54 2.05 12.42 -1.75
N ALA A 55 1.11 11.81 -1.03
CA ALA A 55 -0.29 12.21 -0.99
C ALA A 55 -0.83 11.96 0.43
N CYS A 56 -0.16 12.57 1.42
CA CYS A 56 -0.19 12.07 2.80
C CYS A 56 -1.52 12.25 3.52
N GLY A 57 -2.44 13.06 2.98
CA GLY A 57 -3.72 13.33 3.59
C GLY A 57 -3.54 13.75 5.05
N SER A 58 -4.32 13.15 5.94
CA SER A 58 -4.26 13.41 7.38
C SER A 58 -3.13 12.68 8.14
N GLY A 59 -2.21 12.00 7.45
CA GLY A 59 -1.02 11.39 8.05
C GLY A 59 -1.24 10.04 8.74
N GLY A 60 -2.36 9.35 8.47
CA GLY A 60 -2.67 8.05 9.08
C GLY A 60 -1.61 6.98 8.82
N MET A 61 -0.99 6.98 7.64
CA MET A 61 0.11 6.08 7.27
C MET A 61 1.32 6.22 8.22
N PHE A 62 1.70 7.45 8.56
CA PHE A 62 2.82 7.74 9.45
C PHE A 62 2.53 7.33 10.90
N VAL A 63 1.31 7.60 11.38
CA VAL A 63 0.89 7.24 12.74
C VAL A 63 0.94 5.72 12.94
N GLN A 64 0.44 4.93 11.99
CA GLN A 64 0.51 3.47 12.11
C GLN A 64 1.96 2.95 11.97
N SER A 65 2.80 3.57 11.13
CA SER A 65 4.22 3.22 11.04
C SER A 65 4.94 3.42 12.37
N ALA A 66 4.71 4.55 13.03
CA ALA A 66 5.26 4.79 14.36
C ALA A 66 4.74 3.80 15.41
N ARG A 67 3.46 3.44 15.35
CA ARG A 67 2.89 2.41 16.24
C ARG A 67 3.54 1.05 16.02
N PHE A 68 3.79 0.66 14.76
CA PHE A 68 4.54 -0.55 14.45
C PHE A 68 5.93 -0.54 15.09
N VAL A 69 6.71 0.52 14.90
CA VAL A 69 8.05 0.66 15.52
C VAL A 69 7.98 0.56 17.05
N LYS A 70 6.99 1.23 17.67
CA LYS A 70 6.76 1.20 19.12
C LYS A 70 6.37 -0.19 19.64
N ASN A 71 5.52 -0.92 18.91
CA ASN A 71 5.10 -2.27 19.25
C ASN A 71 6.30 -3.25 19.23
N HIS A 72 7.25 -3.00 18.33
CA HIS A 72 8.54 -3.67 18.23
C HIS A 72 9.60 -3.15 19.22
N LYS A 73 9.17 -2.49 20.29
CA LYS A 73 10.00 -2.02 21.42
C LYS A 73 11.11 -1.04 21.03
N LYS A 74 10.96 -0.33 19.91
CA LYS A 74 11.86 0.74 19.49
C LYS A 74 11.24 2.12 19.70
N ASN A 75 12.05 3.17 19.64
CA ASN A 75 11.59 4.56 19.75
C ASN A 75 11.32 5.15 18.35
N PRO A 76 10.05 5.41 17.96
CA PRO A 76 9.74 5.89 16.63
C PRO A 76 10.47 7.19 16.25
N GLY A 77 10.58 8.14 17.18
CA GLY A 77 11.23 9.42 16.90
C GLY A 77 12.74 9.33 16.66
N ALA A 78 13.37 8.20 17.03
CA ALA A 78 14.79 7.94 16.78
C ALA A 78 15.00 7.08 15.53
N GLU A 79 14.06 6.19 15.21
CA GLU A 79 14.23 5.21 14.13
C GLU A 79 13.74 5.74 12.76
N ILE A 80 12.65 6.50 12.73
CA ILE A 80 11.99 6.90 11.48
C ILE A 80 11.96 8.41 11.30
N SER A 81 12.23 8.84 10.07
CA SER A 81 12.11 10.25 9.64
C SER A 81 10.95 10.37 8.65
N VAL A 82 9.96 11.19 9.00
CA VAL A 82 8.71 11.34 8.24
C VAL A 82 8.78 12.51 7.27
N TYR A 83 8.40 12.26 6.02
CA TYR A 83 8.30 13.25 4.95
C TYR A 83 6.96 13.08 4.25
N GLY A 84 6.27 14.18 3.94
CA GLY A 84 4.98 14.11 3.27
C GLY A 84 4.69 15.32 2.39
N GLU A 85 3.86 15.09 1.38
CA GLU A 85 3.32 16.12 0.50
C GLU A 85 1.81 15.95 0.41
N GLU A 86 1.09 17.07 0.49
CA GLU A 86 -0.36 17.12 0.40
C GLU A 86 -0.78 18.41 -0.30
N LYS A 87 -1.74 18.33 -1.21
CA LYS A 87 -2.18 19.45 -2.04
C LYS A 87 -2.99 20.48 -1.26
N THR A 88 -3.75 20.03 -0.26
CA THR A 88 -4.71 20.87 0.46
C THR A 88 -4.11 21.40 1.77
N THR A 89 -4.01 22.72 1.92
CA THR A 89 -3.43 23.39 3.09
C THR A 89 -4.08 22.96 4.42
N GLU A 90 -5.40 22.85 4.46
CA GLU A 90 -6.15 22.42 5.64
C GLU A 90 -5.77 20.98 6.03
N THR A 91 -5.65 20.10 5.05
CA THR A 91 -5.26 18.70 5.25
C THR A 91 -3.81 18.58 5.72
N VAL A 92 -2.89 19.42 5.22
CA VAL A 92 -1.52 19.55 5.76
C VAL A 92 -1.53 19.89 7.25
N ARG A 93 -2.40 20.81 7.68
CA ARG A 93 -2.54 21.18 9.10
C ARG A 93 -3.07 20.00 9.92
N LEU A 94 -4.08 19.29 9.43
CA LEU A 94 -4.59 18.06 10.07
C LEU A 94 -3.50 17.00 10.20
N CYS A 95 -2.69 16.78 9.16
CA CYS A 95 -1.55 15.86 9.22
C CYS A 95 -0.55 16.26 10.31
N LYS A 96 -0.14 17.53 10.35
CA LYS A 96 0.81 18.02 11.36
C LYS A 96 0.27 17.88 12.77
N MET A 97 -1.00 18.19 13.00
CA MET A 97 -1.67 17.96 14.27
C MET A 97 -1.70 16.47 14.63
N ASN A 98 -2.05 15.60 13.68
CA ASN A 98 -2.11 14.16 13.89
C ASN A 98 -0.73 13.58 14.28
N LEU A 99 0.34 14.05 13.63
CA LEU A 99 1.71 13.69 14.02
C LEU A 99 2.02 14.16 15.44
N ALA A 100 1.74 15.43 15.76
CA ALA A 100 2.04 16.01 17.06
C ALA A 100 1.34 15.30 18.23
N VAL A 101 0.04 14.98 18.09
CA VAL A 101 -0.70 14.24 19.14
C VAL A 101 -0.22 12.81 19.33
N HIS A 102 0.49 12.25 18.34
CA HIS A 102 1.16 10.95 18.44
C HIS A 102 2.65 11.05 18.83
N GLY A 103 3.13 12.24 19.19
CA GLY A 103 4.53 12.46 19.56
C GLY A 103 5.51 12.31 18.40
N LEU A 104 5.06 12.54 17.17
CA LEU A 104 5.86 12.46 15.96
C LEU A 104 6.16 13.85 15.40
N SER A 105 7.31 13.96 14.77
CA SER A 105 7.69 15.11 13.95
C SER A 105 7.89 14.65 12.50
N GLY A 106 7.65 15.54 11.55
CA GLY A 106 7.80 15.24 10.14
C GLY A 106 7.82 16.49 9.28
N ASP A 107 8.49 16.40 8.13
CA ASP A 107 8.53 17.46 7.12
C ASP A 107 7.34 17.31 6.17
N ILE A 108 6.19 17.88 6.59
CA ILE A 108 4.94 17.87 5.82
C ILE A 108 4.77 19.21 5.11
N ARG A 109 4.68 19.17 3.79
CA ARG A 109 4.64 20.37 2.94
C ARG A 109 3.40 20.37 2.03
N GLU A 110 2.91 21.57 1.77
CA GLU A 110 1.87 21.79 0.77
C GLU A 110 2.50 21.75 -0.63
N GLY A 111 1.92 20.97 -1.53
CA GLY A 111 2.43 20.81 -2.89
C GLY A 111 1.54 19.94 -3.76
N ASN A 112 1.56 20.20 -5.07
CA ASN A 112 0.96 19.28 -6.03
C ASN A 112 2.02 18.34 -6.58
N THR A 113 2.07 17.13 -6.03
CA THR A 113 3.07 16.11 -6.37
C THR A 113 3.22 15.86 -7.88
N TYR A 114 2.15 15.98 -8.68
CA TYR A 114 2.29 15.81 -10.12
C TYR A 114 3.32 16.79 -10.71
N TYR A 115 3.36 18.02 -10.22
CA TYR A 115 4.17 19.10 -10.79
C TYR A 115 5.34 19.53 -9.91
N GLU A 116 5.35 19.10 -8.66
CA GLU A 116 6.33 19.52 -7.66
C GLU A 116 6.95 18.27 -7.01
N ASP A 117 8.28 18.29 -6.84
CA ASP A 117 9.03 17.27 -6.11
C ASP A 117 9.75 17.96 -4.94
N ILE A 118 8.98 18.44 -3.97
CA ILE A 118 9.48 19.35 -2.93
C ILE A 118 10.55 18.68 -2.07
N HIS A 119 10.43 17.37 -1.90
CA HIS A 119 11.37 16.55 -1.13
C HIS A 119 12.53 15.99 -1.97
N LYS A 120 12.61 16.33 -3.26
CA LYS A 120 13.60 15.81 -4.23
C LYS A 120 13.66 14.28 -4.14
N SER A 121 12.54 13.61 -4.32
CA SER A 121 12.25 12.28 -3.79
C SER A 121 13.05 11.14 -4.41
N VAL A 122 13.49 11.28 -5.67
CA VAL A 122 14.12 10.20 -6.45
C VAL A 122 15.28 9.51 -5.70
N GLY A 123 15.13 8.21 -5.42
CA GLY A 123 16.16 7.36 -4.85
C GLY A 123 16.46 7.58 -3.37
N ARG A 124 15.60 8.27 -2.61
CA ARG A 124 15.95 8.77 -1.26
C ARG A 124 15.30 8.04 -0.09
N PHE A 125 14.20 7.35 -0.31
CA PHE A 125 13.36 6.85 0.78
C PHE A 125 13.50 5.35 0.98
N SER A 126 13.58 4.94 2.24
CA SER A 126 13.57 3.52 2.62
C SER A 126 12.16 2.95 2.49
N PHE A 127 11.15 3.77 2.79
CA PHE A 127 9.76 3.36 2.70
C PHE A 127 8.92 4.41 1.99
N VAL A 128 8.06 3.95 1.08
CA VAL A 128 7.00 4.78 0.49
C VAL A 128 5.66 4.12 0.77
N MET A 129 4.69 4.89 1.23
CA MET A 129 3.34 4.37 1.46
C MET A 129 2.32 5.42 1.14
N ALA A 130 1.22 5.03 0.51
CA ALA A 130 0.24 6.00 0.02
C ALA A 130 -1.13 5.39 -0.25
N ASN A 131 -2.15 6.23 -0.16
CA ASN A 131 -3.45 6.03 -0.79
C ASN A 131 -3.75 7.27 -1.65
N PRO A 132 -3.18 7.35 -2.86
CA PRO A 132 -3.31 8.54 -3.68
C PRO A 132 -4.73 8.66 -4.26
N PRO A 133 -5.11 9.84 -4.78
CA PRO A 133 -6.38 9.97 -5.49
C PRO A 133 -6.41 9.10 -6.75
N PHE A 134 -7.40 8.21 -6.85
CA PHE A 134 -7.53 7.29 -7.97
C PHE A 134 -8.15 7.95 -9.21
N ASN A 135 -7.72 7.50 -10.38
CA ASN A 135 -8.31 7.84 -11.68
C ASN A 135 -8.41 9.36 -11.92
N VAL A 136 -7.44 10.13 -11.41
CA VAL A 136 -7.37 11.58 -11.67
C VAL A 136 -7.12 11.80 -13.15
N ASP A 137 -7.97 12.63 -13.75
CA ASP A 137 -7.88 13.09 -15.13
C ASP A 137 -7.17 14.45 -15.22
N ARG A 138 -6.87 14.89 -16.45
CA ARG A 138 -6.36 16.23 -16.77
C ARG A 138 -5.07 16.61 -16.06
N VAL A 139 -4.19 15.63 -15.80
CA VAL A 139 -2.79 15.92 -15.46
C VAL A 139 -2.07 16.41 -16.71
N ASP A 140 -1.44 17.58 -16.63
CA ASP A 140 -0.70 18.17 -17.75
C ASP A 140 0.61 17.42 -17.98
N LYS A 141 0.58 16.51 -18.96
CA LYS A 141 1.68 15.61 -19.30
C LYS A 141 2.89 16.33 -19.91
N GLU A 142 2.67 17.49 -20.55
CA GLU A 142 3.77 18.26 -21.13
C GLU A 142 4.67 18.86 -20.05
N ARG A 143 4.11 19.18 -18.88
CA ARG A 143 4.87 19.69 -17.72
C ARG A 143 5.77 18.64 -17.06
N ILE A 144 5.51 17.36 -17.29
CA ILE A 144 6.17 16.25 -16.59
C ILE A 144 6.94 15.31 -17.54
N LYS A 145 7.01 15.62 -18.83
CA LYS A 145 7.60 14.73 -19.85
C LYS A 145 9.08 14.42 -19.64
N ASP A 146 9.83 15.36 -19.06
CA ASP A 146 11.28 15.26 -18.79
C ASP A 146 11.56 14.99 -17.31
N ASP A 147 10.52 14.68 -16.52
CA ASP A 147 10.64 14.48 -15.08
C ASP A 147 11.22 13.09 -14.77
N PRO A 148 12.34 13.00 -14.01
CA PRO A 148 13.01 11.73 -13.72
C PRO A 148 12.18 10.77 -12.87
N ARG A 149 11.07 11.23 -12.27
CA ARG A 149 10.15 10.40 -11.49
C ARG A 149 9.35 9.40 -12.35
N PHE A 150 9.37 9.55 -13.68
CA PHE A 150 8.64 8.67 -14.63
C PHE A 150 9.58 7.85 -15.53
N PRO A 151 10.41 6.94 -14.95
CA PRO A 151 11.46 6.24 -15.69
C PRO A 151 10.96 5.27 -16.76
N PHE A 152 9.68 4.87 -16.72
CA PHE A 152 9.08 3.95 -17.70
C PHE A 152 8.19 4.68 -18.73
N GLY A 153 8.26 6.01 -18.76
CA GLY A 153 7.50 6.86 -19.67
C GLY A 153 6.15 7.33 -19.11
N ILE A 154 5.51 8.20 -19.89
CA ILE A 154 4.24 8.83 -19.51
C ILE A 154 3.06 8.04 -20.09
N PRO A 155 2.05 7.66 -19.27
CA PRO A 155 0.87 6.97 -19.78
C PRO A 155 0.10 7.85 -20.77
N LYS A 156 -0.34 7.28 -21.89
CA LYS A 156 -1.21 7.96 -22.88
C LYS A 156 -2.64 8.16 -22.39
N PRO A 157 -3.31 7.19 -21.73
CA PRO A 157 -4.64 7.39 -21.16
C PRO A 157 -4.70 8.57 -20.19
N ASP A 158 -5.82 9.28 -20.14
CA ASP A 158 -6.05 10.37 -19.20
C ASP A 158 -6.39 9.83 -17.79
N ASN A 159 -5.39 9.21 -17.18
CA ASN A 159 -5.49 8.59 -15.87
C ASN A 159 -4.12 8.65 -15.18
N ALA A 160 -4.10 9.19 -13.96
CA ALA A 160 -2.87 9.41 -13.20
C ALA A 160 -2.39 8.20 -12.37
N ASN A 161 -3.10 7.06 -12.37
CA ASN A 161 -2.71 5.90 -11.54
C ASN A 161 -1.26 5.46 -11.80
N TYR A 162 -0.85 5.36 -13.06
CA TYR A 162 0.52 4.99 -13.43
C TYR A 162 1.54 6.13 -13.32
N LEU A 163 1.10 7.38 -13.09
CA LEU A 163 2.00 8.44 -12.64
C LEU A 163 2.34 8.24 -11.16
N TRP A 164 1.34 7.97 -10.31
CA TRP A 164 1.56 7.68 -8.89
C TRP A 164 2.45 6.47 -8.66
N ILE A 165 2.17 5.35 -9.33
CA ILE A 165 2.98 4.12 -9.19
C ILE A 165 4.46 4.39 -9.50
N GLN A 166 4.74 5.19 -10.53
CA GLN A 166 6.11 5.57 -10.90
C GLN A 166 6.75 6.53 -9.89
N VAL A 167 6.00 7.50 -9.35
CA VAL A 167 6.47 8.36 -8.24
C VAL A 167 6.85 7.51 -7.03
N PHE A 168 6.04 6.51 -6.67
CA PHE A 168 6.36 5.61 -5.56
C PHE A 168 7.62 4.80 -5.83
N TYR A 169 7.72 4.20 -7.02
CA TYR A 169 8.88 3.41 -7.42
C TYR A 169 10.18 4.24 -7.46
N SER A 170 10.13 5.41 -8.07
CA SER A 170 11.31 6.28 -8.25
C SER A 170 11.79 6.87 -6.93
N ALA A 171 10.88 7.14 -5.98
CA ALA A 171 11.22 7.66 -4.65
C ALA A 171 12.02 6.67 -3.79
N LEU A 172 11.89 5.36 -4.03
CA LEU A 172 12.58 4.32 -3.27
C LEU A 172 14.09 4.30 -3.57
N ASN A 173 14.89 4.23 -2.50
CA ASN A 173 16.31 3.89 -2.59
C ASN A 173 16.52 2.42 -3.02
N GLU A 174 17.77 1.97 -3.11
CA GLU A 174 18.10 0.63 -3.66
C GLU A 174 17.54 -0.54 -2.84
N SER A 175 17.34 -0.37 -1.55
CA SER A 175 16.79 -1.39 -0.64
C SER A 175 15.38 -1.06 -0.16
N GLY A 176 14.72 -0.09 -0.80
CA GLY A 176 13.47 0.45 -0.30
C GLY A 176 12.28 -0.45 -0.58
N ARG A 177 11.28 -0.40 0.30
CA ARG A 177 9.98 -1.07 0.14
C ARG A 177 8.86 -0.05 0.03
N ALA A 178 7.90 -0.26 -0.86
CA ALA A 178 6.68 0.53 -0.92
C ALA A 178 5.44 -0.32 -0.69
N GLY A 179 4.40 0.27 -0.12
CA GLY A 179 3.10 -0.35 0.04
C GLY A 179 1.98 0.68 -0.14
N PHE A 180 1.15 0.49 -1.15
CA PHE A 180 0.16 1.50 -1.53
C PHE A 180 -1.11 0.88 -2.11
N ILE A 181 -2.16 1.69 -2.11
CA ILE A 181 -3.49 1.28 -2.56
C ILE A 181 -3.68 1.74 -4.00
N MET A 182 -4.21 0.87 -4.86
CA MET A 182 -4.64 1.23 -6.21
C MET A 182 -6.03 0.69 -6.51
N ALA A 183 -6.72 1.37 -7.42
CA ALA A 183 -7.91 0.82 -8.05
C ALA A 183 -7.58 -0.49 -8.78
N ASN A 184 -8.49 -1.46 -8.76
CA ASN A 184 -8.27 -2.76 -9.42
C ASN A 184 -7.97 -2.63 -10.92
N SER A 185 -8.51 -1.60 -11.59
CA SER A 185 -8.24 -1.31 -12.99
C SER A 185 -6.76 -1.03 -13.29
N ALA A 186 -5.96 -0.64 -12.31
CA ALA A 186 -4.53 -0.47 -12.49
C ALA A 186 -3.83 -1.82 -12.74
N SER A 187 -4.32 -2.92 -12.16
CA SER A 187 -3.67 -4.24 -12.23
C SER A 187 -3.79 -4.95 -13.59
N ASP A 188 -4.73 -4.52 -14.43
CA ASP A 188 -5.03 -5.10 -15.74
C ASP A 188 -5.14 -4.04 -16.87
N ALA A 189 -4.68 -2.81 -16.59
CA ALA A 189 -4.65 -1.72 -17.57
C ALA A 189 -3.88 -2.09 -18.85
N ARG A 190 -4.23 -1.47 -19.98
CA ARG A 190 -3.75 -1.81 -21.33
C ARG A 190 -2.92 -0.69 -21.96
N GLY A 191 -2.26 -0.99 -23.08
CA GLY A 191 -1.49 -0.01 -23.85
C GLY A 191 -0.29 0.51 -23.07
N SER A 192 -0.06 1.83 -23.07
CA SER A 192 1.11 2.41 -22.37
C SER A 192 1.15 2.13 -20.87
N GLU A 193 0.00 1.94 -20.22
CA GLU A 193 -0.06 1.56 -18.81
C GLU A 193 0.40 0.10 -18.60
N GLN A 194 0.10 -0.79 -19.56
CA GLN A 194 0.66 -2.14 -19.59
C GLN A 194 2.17 -2.11 -19.81
N ASP A 195 2.67 -1.22 -20.67
CA ASP A 195 4.11 -1.06 -20.92
C ASP A 195 4.85 -0.59 -19.66
N ILE A 196 4.28 0.37 -18.92
CA ILE A 196 4.83 0.81 -17.63
C ILE A 196 4.79 -0.33 -16.60
N ARG A 197 3.68 -1.07 -16.50
CA ARG A 197 3.56 -2.23 -15.61
C ARG A 197 4.60 -3.29 -15.92
N LYS A 198 4.79 -3.58 -17.21
CA LYS A 198 5.82 -4.49 -17.70
C LYS A 198 7.21 -4.01 -17.25
N GLY A 199 7.53 -2.73 -17.43
CA GLY A 199 8.80 -2.15 -16.96
C GLY A 199 9.04 -2.32 -15.45
N LEU A 200 8.00 -2.14 -14.62
CA LEU A 200 8.08 -2.36 -13.17
C LEU A 200 8.35 -3.83 -12.81
N ILE A 201 7.70 -4.76 -13.52
CA ILE A 201 7.86 -6.20 -13.32
C ILE A 201 9.24 -6.66 -13.78
N GLU A 202 9.69 -6.24 -14.96
CA GLU A 202 11.02 -6.55 -15.52
C GLU A 202 12.15 -5.92 -14.70
N ALA A 203 11.90 -4.77 -14.05
CA ALA A 203 12.83 -4.19 -13.08
C ALA A 203 12.96 -5.02 -11.79
N GLY A 204 12.14 -6.06 -11.61
CA GLY A 204 12.12 -6.93 -10.43
C GLY A 204 11.55 -6.27 -9.18
N ALA A 205 10.83 -5.15 -9.34
CA ALA A 205 10.43 -4.31 -8.21
C ALA A 205 9.11 -4.73 -7.58
N VAL A 206 8.18 -5.32 -8.36
CA VAL A 206 6.88 -5.76 -7.83
C VAL A 206 7.09 -7.00 -6.95
N ASP A 207 6.63 -6.94 -5.70
CA ASP A 207 6.88 -7.99 -4.70
C ASP A 207 5.63 -8.77 -4.33
N VAL A 208 4.62 -8.05 -3.85
CA VAL A 208 3.38 -8.65 -3.36
C VAL A 208 2.19 -7.89 -3.92
N MET A 209 1.15 -8.63 -4.27
CA MET A 209 -0.15 -8.11 -4.70
C MET A 209 -1.23 -8.69 -3.81
N VAL A 210 -1.98 -7.83 -3.10
CA VAL A 210 -3.07 -8.27 -2.21
C VAL A 210 -4.41 -7.76 -2.74
N ALA A 211 -5.27 -8.66 -3.18
CA ALA A 211 -6.63 -8.33 -3.59
C ALA A 211 -7.54 -8.26 -2.36
N VAL A 212 -8.12 -7.07 -2.10
CA VAL A 212 -9.00 -6.84 -0.96
C VAL A 212 -10.45 -6.75 -1.44
N GLY A 213 -11.36 -7.30 -0.63
CA GLY A 213 -12.78 -7.28 -0.92
C GLY A 213 -13.38 -5.87 -0.92
N SER A 214 -14.59 -5.75 -1.45
CA SER A 214 -15.42 -4.55 -1.31
C SER A 214 -15.69 -4.20 0.17
N ASN A 215 -16.15 -2.97 0.41
CA ASN A 215 -16.73 -2.50 1.68
C ASN A 215 -15.72 -2.27 2.83
N PHE A 216 -14.42 -2.21 2.52
CA PHE A 216 -13.42 -1.73 3.49
C PHE A 216 -13.41 -0.21 3.61
N PHE A 217 -13.62 0.51 2.50
CA PHE A 217 -13.71 1.96 2.49
C PHE A 217 -15.10 2.42 2.92
N TYR A 218 -15.18 3.42 3.80
CA TYR A 218 -16.44 3.89 4.37
C TYR A 218 -17.34 4.65 3.37
N THR A 219 -16.74 5.24 2.33
CA THR A 219 -17.45 6.10 1.38
C THR A 219 -17.68 5.45 0.03
N VAL A 220 -17.05 4.30 -0.25
CA VAL A 220 -17.17 3.58 -1.52
C VAL A 220 -17.19 2.05 -1.31
N THR A 221 -17.98 1.35 -2.11
CA THR A 221 -18.12 -0.11 -2.06
C THR A 221 -17.16 -0.84 -3.00
N LEU A 222 -16.21 -0.13 -3.61
CA LEU A 222 -15.29 -0.73 -4.58
C LEU A 222 -14.24 -1.60 -3.88
N PRO A 223 -13.89 -2.76 -4.45
CA PRO A 223 -12.71 -3.51 -4.04
C PRO A 223 -11.44 -2.73 -4.43
N CYS A 224 -10.34 -2.98 -3.73
CA CYS A 224 -9.04 -2.42 -4.05
C CYS A 224 -7.96 -3.48 -4.13
N THR A 225 -6.81 -3.11 -4.70
CA THR A 225 -5.62 -3.93 -4.70
C THR A 225 -4.52 -3.17 -3.97
N LEU A 226 -3.88 -3.84 -3.01
CA LEU A 226 -2.67 -3.34 -2.38
C LEU A 226 -1.48 -3.84 -3.18
N TRP A 227 -0.61 -2.91 -3.54
CA TRP A 227 0.62 -3.18 -4.29
C TRP A 227 1.78 -2.99 -3.35
N PHE A 228 2.74 -3.90 -3.44
CA PHE A 228 3.98 -3.81 -2.70
C PHE A 228 5.16 -3.87 -3.66
N LEU A 229 6.06 -2.89 -3.52
CA LEU A 229 7.33 -2.88 -4.22
C LEU A 229 8.45 -3.18 -3.23
N ASP A 230 9.47 -3.88 -3.68
CA ASP A 230 10.70 -4.15 -2.92
C ASP A 230 11.85 -4.01 -3.93
N LYS A 231 12.74 -3.03 -3.76
CA LYS A 231 13.94 -2.90 -4.61
C LYS A 231 15.09 -3.76 -4.09
N GLY A 232 15.06 -4.11 -2.81
CA GLY A 232 16.07 -4.96 -2.16
C GLY A 232 16.04 -6.41 -2.59
N LYS A 233 14.90 -6.90 -3.10
CA LYS A 233 14.77 -8.29 -3.61
C LYS A 233 15.52 -8.58 -4.92
N LYS A 234 16.03 -7.57 -5.63
CA LYS A 234 16.64 -7.73 -6.97
C LYS A 234 17.87 -8.65 -6.99
N ASN A 235 18.50 -8.89 -5.84
CA ASN A 235 19.65 -9.77 -5.71
C ASN A 235 19.34 -11.02 -4.88
N THR A 236 18.06 -11.39 -4.73
CA THR A 236 17.61 -12.58 -4.00
C THR A 236 16.92 -13.57 -4.94
N ASP A 237 16.58 -14.75 -4.43
CA ASP A 237 15.79 -15.74 -5.15
C ASP A 237 14.36 -15.27 -5.47
N ARG A 238 13.92 -14.14 -4.90
CA ARG A 238 12.63 -13.48 -5.16
C ARG A 238 12.63 -12.51 -6.33
N SER A 239 13.78 -12.16 -6.91
CA SER A 239 13.95 -11.08 -7.91
C SER A 239 12.88 -11.04 -9.01
N TYR A 240 12.43 -12.21 -9.47
CA TYR A 240 11.45 -12.38 -10.53
C TYR A 240 10.25 -13.23 -10.10
N LYS A 241 9.93 -13.21 -8.81
CA LYS A 241 8.77 -13.87 -8.21
C LYS A 241 7.83 -12.81 -7.65
N ILE A 242 6.54 -12.94 -7.89
CA ILE A 242 5.51 -12.07 -7.30
C ILE A 242 4.57 -12.95 -6.48
N LEU A 243 4.36 -12.59 -5.22
CA LEU A 243 3.38 -13.22 -4.36
C LEU A 243 2.00 -12.57 -4.56
N PHE A 244 1.02 -13.37 -4.92
CA PHE A 244 -0.38 -12.95 -4.98
C PHE A 244 -1.12 -13.48 -3.76
N ILE A 245 -1.88 -12.61 -3.09
CA ILE A 245 -2.75 -12.95 -1.97
C ILE A 245 -4.18 -12.48 -2.29
N ASP A 246 -5.14 -13.38 -2.17
CA ASP A 246 -6.56 -13.10 -2.28
C ASP A 246 -7.20 -12.98 -0.89
N ALA A 247 -7.30 -11.75 -0.40
CA ALA A 247 -7.91 -11.43 0.89
C ALA A 247 -9.42 -11.09 0.75
N ARG A 248 -10.05 -11.30 -0.42
CA ARG A 248 -11.46 -10.91 -0.65
C ARG A 248 -12.46 -11.63 0.26
N HIS A 249 -12.08 -12.79 0.78
CA HIS A 249 -12.90 -13.62 1.66
C HIS A 249 -12.40 -13.64 3.11
N ILE A 250 -11.35 -12.88 3.43
CA ILE A 250 -10.79 -12.75 4.78
C ILE A 250 -11.22 -11.40 5.32
N TYR A 251 -12.26 -11.37 6.14
CA TYR A 251 -12.74 -10.14 6.77
C TYR A 251 -13.62 -10.45 7.98
N ARG A 252 -13.82 -9.44 8.82
CA ARG A 252 -14.95 -9.34 9.73
C ARG A 252 -15.98 -8.38 9.14
N GLN A 253 -17.24 -8.78 9.21
CA GLN A 253 -18.35 -7.89 8.89
C GLN A 253 -18.65 -7.03 10.12
N ILE A 254 -18.50 -5.71 10.02
CA ILE A 254 -18.77 -4.76 11.13
C ILE A 254 -20.27 -4.50 11.23
N ASP A 255 -20.87 -4.14 10.10
CA ASP A 255 -22.30 -3.88 9.94
C ASP A 255 -22.74 -4.31 8.52
N ARG A 256 -23.95 -3.97 8.06
CA ARG A 256 -24.43 -4.37 6.72
C ARG A 256 -23.57 -3.81 5.57
N ALA A 257 -22.92 -2.68 5.76
CA ALA A 257 -22.22 -1.92 4.74
C ALA A 257 -20.69 -1.97 4.88
N HIS A 258 -20.12 -2.30 6.05
CA HIS A 258 -18.68 -2.14 6.32
C HIS A 258 -18.00 -3.43 6.78
N ARG A 259 -16.74 -3.55 6.37
CA ARG A 259 -15.84 -4.67 6.69
C ARG A 259 -14.50 -4.14 7.19
N ASP A 260 -13.83 -4.95 7.99
CA ASP A 260 -12.42 -4.78 8.35
C ASP A 260 -11.72 -6.12 8.55
N PHE A 261 -10.45 -6.08 8.96
CA PHE A 261 -9.71 -7.26 9.41
C PHE A 261 -9.74 -7.32 10.93
N LEU A 262 -9.96 -8.51 11.48
CA LEU A 262 -9.57 -8.78 12.86
C LEU A 262 -8.03 -8.77 13.01
N PRO A 263 -7.49 -8.52 14.22
CA PRO A 263 -6.05 -8.50 14.44
C PRO A 263 -5.33 -9.79 13.99
N ASP A 264 -5.93 -10.95 14.26
CA ASP A 264 -5.40 -12.27 13.89
C ASP A 264 -5.46 -12.52 12.37
N GLN A 265 -6.53 -12.07 11.70
CA GLN A 265 -6.66 -12.12 10.25
C GLN A 265 -5.61 -11.26 9.55
N LEU A 266 -5.36 -10.06 10.07
CA LEU A 266 -4.33 -9.15 9.55
C LEU A 266 -2.93 -9.75 9.75
N GLU A 267 -2.67 -10.27 10.95
CA GLU A 267 -1.41 -10.94 11.28
C GLU A 267 -1.17 -12.17 10.40
N LEU A 268 -2.21 -12.97 10.11
CA LEU A 268 -2.14 -14.07 9.13
C LEU A 268 -1.70 -13.56 7.75
N LEU A 269 -2.33 -12.50 7.23
CA LEU A 269 -2.00 -11.95 5.91
C LEU A 269 -0.55 -11.45 5.85
N ALA A 270 -0.07 -10.78 6.89
CA ALA A 270 1.32 -10.35 7.00
C ALA A 270 2.28 -11.55 7.08
N ASN A 271 1.94 -12.58 7.87
CA ASN A 271 2.75 -13.79 8.01
C ASN A 271 2.83 -14.63 6.73
N ILE A 272 1.82 -14.62 5.86
CA ILE A 272 1.93 -15.23 4.52
C ILE A 272 3.10 -14.60 3.76
N VAL A 273 3.28 -13.28 3.88
CA VAL A 273 4.40 -12.57 3.25
C VAL A 273 5.72 -12.91 3.94
N ARG A 274 5.76 -12.96 5.28
CA ARG A 274 6.96 -13.34 6.04
C ARG A 274 7.43 -14.75 5.71
N LEU A 275 6.51 -15.73 5.66
CA LEU A 275 6.78 -17.10 5.18
C LEU A 275 7.39 -17.08 3.77
N TYR A 276 6.78 -16.33 2.84
CA TYR A 276 7.29 -16.21 1.47
C TYR A 276 8.70 -15.59 1.41
N ARG A 277 9.02 -14.69 2.34
CA ARG A 277 10.34 -14.05 2.43
C ARG A 277 11.37 -14.84 3.25
N GLY A 278 10.95 -15.91 3.94
CA GLY A 278 11.80 -16.62 4.90
C GLY A 278 12.10 -15.79 6.15
N GLU A 279 11.21 -14.86 6.51
CA GLU A 279 11.31 -14.01 7.70
C GLU A 279 10.64 -14.69 8.92
N GLU A 280 11.02 -14.28 10.14
CA GLU A 280 10.41 -14.81 11.36
C GLU A 280 8.93 -14.44 11.46
N LEU A 281 8.10 -15.38 11.93
CA LEU A 281 6.65 -15.15 12.06
C LEU A 281 6.31 -14.38 13.33
N GLU A 282 5.28 -13.54 13.25
CA GLU A 282 4.74 -12.85 14.40
C GLU A 282 3.38 -13.43 14.78
N THR A 283 3.20 -13.88 16.03
CA THR A 283 1.93 -14.45 16.49
C THR A 283 1.36 -13.73 17.70
N THR A 284 1.65 -12.44 17.83
CA THR A 284 1.28 -11.64 19.02
C THR A 284 -0.21 -11.30 19.09
N ASN A 285 -0.91 -11.39 17.95
CA ASN A 285 -2.33 -11.08 17.81
C ASN A 285 -3.21 -12.34 17.65
N GLY A 286 -2.65 -13.53 17.83
CA GLY A 286 -3.41 -14.78 17.92
C GLY A 286 -3.58 -15.54 16.60
N SER A 287 -2.80 -15.24 15.56
CA SER A 287 -2.88 -15.97 14.29
C SER A 287 -2.30 -17.40 14.32
N THR A 288 -1.71 -17.84 15.43
CA THR A 288 -1.00 -19.13 15.56
C THR A 288 -1.79 -20.33 15.02
N GLU A 289 -3.05 -20.47 15.42
CA GLU A 289 -3.85 -21.63 15.03
C GLU A 289 -4.26 -21.57 13.56
N MET A 290 -4.58 -20.37 13.04
CA MET A 290 -4.82 -20.18 11.61
C MET A 290 -3.58 -20.47 10.77
N LEU A 291 -2.40 -20.05 11.25
CA LEU A 291 -1.14 -20.33 10.59
C LEU A 291 -0.86 -21.83 10.54
N LYS A 292 -1.00 -22.56 11.65
CA LYS A 292 -0.82 -24.02 11.66
C LYS A 292 -1.83 -24.75 10.78
N GLU A 293 -3.07 -24.26 10.71
CA GLU A 293 -4.09 -24.85 9.83
C GLU A 293 -3.72 -24.69 8.35
N LYS A 294 -3.19 -23.52 7.97
CA LYS A 294 -2.86 -23.21 6.56
C LYS A 294 -1.46 -23.66 6.14
N PHE A 295 -0.49 -23.58 7.04
CA PHE A 295 0.93 -23.86 6.83
C PHE A 295 1.44 -24.76 7.97
N PRO A 296 1.03 -26.05 8.00
CA PRO A 296 1.33 -26.96 9.11
C PRO A 296 2.83 -27.21 9.30
N ASP A 297 3.61 -27.14 8.23
CA ASP A 297 5.06 -27.34 8.25
C ASP A 297 5.84 -26.06 8.60
N GLY A 298 5.16 -24.93 8.79
CA GLY A 298 5.79 -23.64 9.05
C GLY A 298 6.55 -23.06 7.84
N GLU A 299 6.33 -23.61 6.65
CA GLU A 299 6.92 -23.16 5.39
C GLU A 299 5.86 -22.61 4.44
N TYR A 300 6.26 -21.71 3.55
CA TYR A 300 5.37 -21.21 2.51
C TYR A 300 4.99 -22.31 1.52
N THR A 301 3.69 -22.40 1.21
CA THR A 301 3.18 -23.19 0.09
C THR A 301 2.01 -22.45 -0.59
N ASP A 302 1.82 -22.70 -1.89
CA ASP A 302 0.69 -22.16 -2.64
C ASP A 302 -0.61 -22.76 -2.10
N ILE A 303 -1.59 -21.91 -1.76
CA ILE A 303 -2.91 -22.34 -1.28
C ILE A 303 -3.97 -21.88 -2.30
N PRO A 304 -4.61 -22.82 -3.03
CA PRO A 304 -5.61 -22.50 -4.04
C PRO A 304 -6.69 -21.54 -3.52
N GLY A 305 -6.84 -20.41 -4.22
CA GLY A 305 -7.83 -19.39 -3.88
C GLY A 305 -7.44 -18.45 -2.72
N MET A 306 -6.23 -18.58 -2.16
CA MET A 306 -5.75 -17.70 -1.09
C MET A 306 -4.39 -17.08 -1.39
N CYS A 307 -3.38 -17.88 -1.74
CA CYS A 307 -2.06 -17.33 -2.09
C CYS A 307 -1.33 -18.18 -3.12
N ARG A 308 -0.53 -17.52 -3.96
CA ARG A 308 0.30 -18.16 -4.98
C ARG A 308 1.52 -17.31 -5.31
N VAL A 309 2.67 -17.93 -5.51
CA VAL A 309 3.82 -17.29 -6.17
C VAL A 309 3.75 -17.50 -7.67
N ALA A 310 3.92 -16.43 -8.45
CA ALA A 310 4.13 -16.53 -9.90
C ALA A 310 5.53 -16.03 -10.27
N THR A 311 6.20 -16.77 -11.15
CA THR A 311 7.46 -16.38 -11.77
C THR A 311 7.22 -15.40 -12.92
N LEU A 312 8.26 -14.63 -13.27
CA LEU A 312 8.23 -13.75 -14.44
C LEU A 312 7.80 -14.51 -15.70
N SER A 313 8.36 -15.70 -15.95
CA SER A 313 8.00 -16.50 -17.13
C SER A 313 6.51 -16.88 -17.17
N GLU A 314 5.89 -17.16 -16.02
CA GLU A 314 4.44 -17.42 -15.96
C GLU A 314 3.60 -16.16 -16.20
N ILE A 315 4.09 -14.99 -15.76
CA ILE A 315 3.43 -13.70 -15.98
C ILE A 315 3.53 -13.28 -17.45
N GLU A 316 4.70 -13.49 -18.07
CA GLU A 316 4.95 -13.26 -19.49
C GLU A 316 4.08 -14.17 -20.37
N ALA A 317 3.89 -15.42 -19.97
CA ALA A 317 3.04 -16.38 -20.67
C ALA A 317 1.55 -15.97 -20.70
N ASP A 318 1.09 -15.15 -19.75
CA ASP A 318 -0.26 -14.57 -19.75
C ASP A 318 -0.42 -13.44 -20.80
N GLN A 319 0.65 -13.04 -21.50
CA GLN A 319 0.75 -11.98 -22.53
C GLN A 319 0.33 -10.56 -22.10
N PHE A 320 -0.30 -10.45 -20.94
CA PHE A 320 -1.02 -9.28 -20.49
C PHE A 320 -0.46 -8.69 -19.19
N TYR A 321 0.52 -9.39 -18.58
CA TYR A 321 1.16 -8.99 -17.33
C TYR A 321 0.13 -8.64 -16.25
N GLU A 322 -0.98 -9.39 -16.17
CA GLU A 322 -2.06 -9.09 -15.23
C GLU A 322 -1.61 -9.41 -13.80
N LEU A 323 -1.80 -8.45 -12.89
CA LEU A 323 -1.42 -8.59 -11.49
C LEU A 323 -2.61 -8.94 -10.57
N VAL A 324 -3.77 -9.23 -11.14
CA VAL A 324 -4.93 -9.84 -10.47
C VAL A 324 -5.67 -10.69 -11.48
N LYS A 325 -5.69 -12.03 -11.31
CA LYS A 325 -6.51 -12.89 -12.17
C LYS A 325 -8.00 -12.69 -11.87
N LYS A 326 -8.77 -12.26 -12.88
CA LYS A 326 -10.23 -12.36 -12.84
C LYS A 326 -10.60 -13.85 -12.76
N LYS A 327 -11.63 -14.20 -11.96
CA LYS A 327 -12.22 -15.55 -11.98
C LYS A 327 -12.35 -15.97 -13.45
N SER A 328 -11.79 -17.12 -13.82
CA SER A 328 -11.94 -17.68 -15.16
C SER A 328 -13.42 -17.61 -15.51
N ARG A 329 -13.79 -16.84 -16.55
CA ARG A 329 -15.12 -16.99 -17.13
C ARG A 329 -15.17 -18.44 -17.61
N SER A 330 -15.93 -19.28 -16.93
CA SER A 330 -16.25 -20.60 -17.43
C SER A 330 -16.77 -20.38 -18.85
N LYS A 331 -16.05 -20.91 -19.85
CA LYS A 331 -16.58 -21.02 -21.20
C LYS A 331 -17.77 -21.96 -21.07
N ILE A 332 -18.96 -21.40 -20.89
CA ILE A 332 -20.20 -22.10 -21.18
C ILE A 332 -20.18 -22.25 -22.70
N SER A 333 -19.68 -23.39 -23.16
CA SER A 333 -19.88 -23.85 -24.52
C SER A 333 -21.40 -23.91 -24.73
N ARG A 334 -21.92 -23.01 -25.56
CA ARG A 334 -23.24 -23.18 -26.15
C ARG A 334 -23.13 -24.35 -27.11
N SER A 335 -23.62 -25.52 -26.68
CA SER A 335 -24.11 -26.58 -27.57
C SER A 335 -25.50 -26.21 -28.05
#